data_AF-A0A5J4X7N8-F1
#
_entry.id   AF-A0A5J4X7N8-F1
#
_cell.length_a   1.000
_cell.length_b   1.000
_cell.length_c   1.000
_cell.angle_alpha   90.00
_cell.angle_beta   90.00
_cell.angle_gamma   90.00
#
_symmetry.space_group_name_H-M   'P 1'
#
loop_
_entity.id
_entity.type
_entity.pdbx_description
1 polymer ?
#
loop_
_entity_poly.entity_id
_entity_poly.type
_entity_poly.pdbx_seq_one_letter_code
_entity_poly.pdbx_strand_id
1 'polypeptide(L)'
;MKKQVFSKTESPSENQNHFSAFAKMSDHQSKRVRLDETEKDVEDGVGSNTLTEAEKFLLTLKENFMWSILTTTDKLHPAPRVVNLHHIPEFGFLITTRSYYSKMEQIGKNPIGTISVYPGKGMETAVAHVSLSVTKDQKVLDAAWDDYMLKLGYSGKTDEIYRVILIKVHSVRFGKDIYSGVPIDGSIYDHIGQDEVAPLPSGPFKTKEISELLKKTFSPMKNGNLITMNGLEHDSRIMTFIHQDGIGLFSITQIGSRKMKQIVANANVSLLIEDRVQMSQIVVDAVAKICSNPEIKKKIWNDGMKQYGYSGPDDEKLVVILFTPRRVILHTLTAPRPDILEPNAEVLVCEPIQYDKDVQILKSLSRLDTIVHLTTIDENVIPHCRIVGSHAMGTIMYSPVLGFFFTCRSIGNKTKHLGDNSHAIITGYKDSTGDSFVIECEIAVQSDKQVLISTWNPFMQKIGYIDPENTIRAVLQINVTKAEYMNVKDFYACLTKK
;
A
#
# COMPACT_ATOMS: atom_id res chain seq x y z
N MET A 1 58.76 7.40 43.82
CA MET A 1 57.73 6.94 42.87
C MET A 1 56.81 8.11 42.56
N LYS A 2 56.80 8.58 41.31
CA LYS A 2 56.30 9.90 40.89
C LYS A 2 54.77 9.93 40.76
N LYS A 3 54.18 10.99 41.32
CA LYS A 3 52.83 11.51 41.03
C LYS A 3 52.83 12.22 39.66
N GLN A 4 51.79 12.04 38.86
CA GLN A 4 51.36 12.92 37.75
C GLN A 4 49.85 13.11 37.95
N VAL A 5 49.36 14.26 38.44
CA VAL A 5 49.05 15.52 37.72
C VAL A 5 48.06 15.31 36.57
N PHE A 6 46.79 15.59 36.87
CA PHE A 6 45.72 15.79 35.90
C PHE A 6 45.93 17.12 35.17
N SER A 7 45.81 17.11 33.85
CA SER A 7 45.65 18.31 33.02
C SER A 7 44.27 18.30 32.35
N LYS A 8 43.72 19.50 32.22
CA LYS A 8 42.40 19.84 31.68
C LYS A 8 42.47 20.02 30.17
N THR A 9 41.28 19.87 29.57
CA THR A 9 40.75 20.51 28.34
C THR A 9 41.42 20.20 27.01
N GLU A 10 40.65 19.56 26.12
CA GLU A 10 40.27 20.13 24.82
C GLU A 10 39.08 19.34 24.24
N SER A 11 38.06 20.08 23.80
CA SER A 11 36.88 19.61 23.08
C SER A 11 37.12 19.67 21.58
N PRO A 12 36.69 18.69 20.77
CA PRO A 12 36.49 18.90 19.35
C PRO A 12 35.00 19.10 19.08
N SER A 13 34.62 20.37 18.94
CA SER A 13 33.47 20.80 18.16
C SER A 13 33.79 20.62 16.68
N GLU A 14 33.22 19.61 16.02
CA GLU A 14 33.14 19.56 14.56
C GLU A 14 32.18 18.44 14.13
N ASN A 15 30.90 18.80 13.93
CA ASN A 15 29.97 18.08 13.05
C ASN A 15 28.69 18.90 12.84
N GLN A 16 28.88 20.16 12.41
CA GLN A 16 27.85 20.96 11.77
C GLN A 16 28.40 21.41 10.43
N ASN A 17 28.28 20.56 9.40
CA ASN A 17 28.43 20.95 7.99
C ASN A 17 27.98 19.80 7.07
N HIS A 18 26.68 19.51 7.08
CA HIS A 18 26.01 18.80 5.97
C HIS A 18 24.59 19.35 5.74
N PHE A 19 24.43 20.67 5.83
CA PHE A 19 23.19 21.37 5.47
C PHE A 19 23.50 22.80 4.99
N SER A 20 24.21 22.94 3.87
CA SER A 20 24.41 24.27 3.25
C SER A 20 24.69 24.24 1.74
N ALA A 21 24.21 23.22 1.03
CA ALA A 21 24.35 23.15 -0.42
C ALA A 21 23.01 23.01 -1.16
N PHE A 22 21.95 23.69 -0.71
CA PHE A 22 20.72 23.91 -1.51
C PHE A 22 19.99 25.17 -1.02
N ALA A 23 20.66 26.33 -1.08
CA ALA A 23 20.00 27.62 -0.91
C ALA A 23 20.84 28.71 -1.59
N LYS A 24 20.60 28.94 -2.88
CA LYS A 24 20.82 30.22 -3.57
C LYS A 24 20.24 30.14 -4.98
N MET A 25 18.96 30.46 -5.08
CA MET A 25 18.32 31.15 -6.21
C MET A 25 16.88 31.49 -5.80
N SER A 26 16.73 32.62 -5.10
CA SER A 26 15.54 33.47 -5.22
C SER A 26 15.68 34.20 -6.58
N ASP A 27 14.66 34.67 -7.27
CA ASP A 27 13.30 35.08 -6.93
C ASP A 27 12.46 34.88 -8.19
N HIS A 28 11.28 34.27 -8.10
CA HIS A 28 10.16 34.72 -8.93
C HIS A 28 8.83 34.48 -8.23
N GLN A 29 8.10 35.58 -8.13
CA GLN A 29 6.90 35.79 -7.36
C GLN A 29 5.78 34.83 -7.76
N SER A 30 5.07 34.36 -6.74
CA SER A 30 3.73 33.78 -6.81
C SER A 30 2.80 34.69 -7.62
N LYS A 31 2.48 34.29 -8.85
CA LYS A 31 1.28 34.75 -9.55
C LYS A 31 0.29 33.60 -9.62
N ARG A 32 -0.78 33.71 -8.82
CA ARG A 32 -2.02 32.95 -9.00
C ARG A 32 -2.54 33.21 -10.42
N VAL A 33 -2.57 32.18 -11.26
CA VAL A 33 -3.31 32.21 -12.51
C VAL A 33 -4.75 31.82 -12.18
N ARG A 34 -5.66 32.79 -12.22
CA ARG A 34 -7.10 32.54 -12.36
C ARG A 34 -7.31 32.02 -13.78
N LEU A 35 -7.94 30.86 -13.90
CA LEU A 35 -8.50 30.39 -15.17
C LEU A 35 -9.81 31.17 -15.35
N ASP A 36 -9.82 32.09 -16.31
CA ASP A 36 -11.05 32.77 -16.73
C ASP A 36 -11.92 31.81 -17.55
N GLU A 37 -13.22 31.85 -17.24
CA GLU A 37 -14.30 31.18 -17.93
C GLU A 37 -14.55 31.86 -19.28
N THR A 38 -14.62 31.08 -20.36
CA THR A 38 -15.37 31.45 -21.56
C THR A 38 -16.21 30.26 -22.02
N GLU A 39 -17.51 30.48 -22.06
CA GLU A 39 -18.56 29.54 -22.44
C GLU A 39 -18.59 29.21 -23.94
N LYS A 40 -19.05 27.96 -24.19
CA LYS A 40 -19.93 27.46 -25.26
C LYS A 40 -19.53 27.65 -26.72
N ASP A 41 -19.32 26.51 -27.38
CA ASP A 41 -20.14 26.11 -28.53
C ASP A 41 -20.35 24.58 -28.51
N VAL A 42 -21.57 24.17 -28.90
CA VAL A 42 -22.04 22.79 -29.00
C VAL A 42 -21.92 22.37 -30.46
N GLU A 43 -21.15 21.31 -30.75
CA GLU A 43 -21.31 20.52 -31.98
C GLU A 43 -20.90 19.06 -31.73
N ASP A 44 -21.81 18.15 -32.09
CA ASP A 44 -21.70 16.71 -31.94
C ASP A 44 -20.81 16.09 -33.03
N GLY A 45 -19.98 15.11 -32.64
CA GLY A 45 -19.47 14.06 -33.53
C GLY A 45 -18.00 14.15 -33.93
N VAL A 46 -17.22 13.14 -33.50
CA VAL A 46 -15.76 12.91 -33.64
C VAL A 46 -14.96 13.50 -32.46
N GLY A 47 -14.48 12.58 -31.60
CA GLY A 47 -13.96 12.86 -30.26
C GLY A 47 -12.92 13.97 -30.18
N SER A 48 -13.34 15.10 -29.63
CA SER A 48 -12.46 16.13 -29.08
C SER A 48 -11.50 15.49 -28.07
N ASN A 49 -10.21 15.41 -28.43
CA ASN A 49 -9.08 15.00 -27.60
C ASN A 49 -8.78 16.04 -26.49
N THR A 50 -9.81 16.47 -25.77
CA THR A 50 -9.66 17.40 -24.66
C THR A 50 -9.21 16.64 -23.43
N LEU A 51 -7.94 16.87 -23.05
CA LEU A 51 -7.36 16.37 -21.81
C LEU A 51 -8.23 16.76 -20.61
N THR A 52 -8.45 15.81 -19.71
CA THR A 52 -9.12 16.01 -18.42
C THR A 52 -8.28 16.91 -17.49
N GLU A 53 -8.86 17.39 -16.39
CA GLU A 53 -8.13 18.19 -15.40
C GLU A 53 -6.97 17.41 -14.78
N ALA A 54 -7.21 16.14 -14.46
CA ALA A 54 -6.20 15.23 -13.93
C ALA A 54 -5.03 15.04 -14.90
N GLU A 55 -5.30 14.81 -16.18
CA GLU A 55 -4.27 14.63 -17.20
C GLU A 55 -3.48 15.93 -17.44
N LYS A 56 -4.16 17.07 -17.51
CA LYS A 56 -3.53 18.40 -17.60
C LYS A 56 -2.58 18.63 -16.43
N PHE A 57 -3.02 18.32 -15.21
CA PHE A 57 -2.18 18.45 -14.01
C PHE A 57 -0.97 17.53 -14.06
N LEU A 58 -1.13 16.25 -14.40
CA LEU A 58 0.01 15.32 -14.53
C LEU A 58 1.03 15.79 -15.56
N LEU A 59 0.58 16.35 -16.69
CA LEU A 59 1.48 16.91 -17.69
C LEU A 59 2.33 18.08 -17.19
N THR A 60 1.88 18.82 -16.16
CA THR A 60 2.74 19.82 -15.51
C THR A 60 3.94 19.20 -14.77
N LEU A 61 3.89 17.90 -14.49
CA LEU A 61 4.94 17.14 -13.82
C LEU A 61 5.80 16.32 -14.79
N LYS A 62 5.68 16.54 -16.11
CA LYS A 62 6.34 15.75 -17.17
C LYS A 62 7.85 15.58 -16.97
N GLU A 63 8.54 16.59 -16.45
CA GLU A 63 9.99 16.54 -16.17
C GLU A 63 10.37 15.47 -15.12
N ASN A 64 9.40 15.00 -14.32
CA ASN A 64 9.62 14.01 -13.28
C ASN A 64 9.19 12.59 -13.69
N PHE A 65 8.73 12.40 -14.93
CA PHE A 65 8.12 11.13 -15.35
C PHE A 65 9.07 9.92 -15.36
N MET A 66 10.38 10.14 -15.54
CA MET A 66 11.40 9.09 -15.56
C MET A 66 11.45 8.28 -14.25
N TRP A 67 11.04 8.89 -13.14
CA TRP A 67 11.04 8.27 -11.80
C TRP A 67 9.62 8.10 -11.26
N SER A 68 8.65 7.95 -12.16
CA SER A 68 7.28 7.63 -11.75
C SER A 68 7.24 6.25 -11.11
N ILE A 69 6.35 6.04 -10.15
CA ILE A 69 6.16 4.74 -9.51
C ILE A 69 4.81 4.19 -9.94
N LEU A 70 4.83 3.08 -10.68
CA LEU A 70 3.64 2.27 -10.92
C LEU A 70 3.46 1.31 -9.75
N THR A 71 2.36 1.48 -9.03
CA THR A 71 1.91 0.52 -8.02
C THR A 71 0.72 -0.24 -8.56
N THR A 72 0.87 -1.56 -8.64
CA THR A 72 -0.22 -2.50 -8.87
C THR A 72 -0.41 -3.35 -7.62
N THR A 73 -1.45 -4.15 -7.60
CA THR A 73 -1.75 -5.05 -6.49
C THR A 73 -1.24 -6.47 -6.81
N ASP A 74 -0.43 -7.05 -5.92
CA ASP A 74 0.00 -8.45 -5.96
C ASP A 74 -0.67 -9.18 -4.79
N LYS A 75 -1.83 -9.80 -5.05
CA LYS A 75 -2.73 -10.31 -3.99
C LYS A 75 -3.04 -9.16 -3.01
N LEU A 76 -2.83 -9.31 -1.71
CA LEU A 76 -3.12 -8.25 -0.74
C LEU A 76 -2.04 -7.15 -0.66
N HIS A 77 -0.97 -7.25 -1.46
CA HIS A 77 0.23 -6.45 -1.25
C HIS A 77 0.34 -5.36 -2.32
N PRO A 78 0.65 -4.10 -1.95
CA PRO A 78 1.06 -3.11 -2.91
C PRO A 78 2.40 -3.53 -3.54
N ALA A 79 2.47 -3.60 -4.86
CA ALA A 79 3.67 -3.96 -5.60
C ALA A 79 4.16 -2.75 -6.41
N PRO A 80 5.04 -1.90 -5.87
CA PRO A 80 5.54 -0.73 -6.59
C PRO A 80 6.72 -1.05 -7.51
N ARG A 81 6.84 -0.30 -8.61
CA ARG A 81 7.96 -0.35 -9.54
C ARG A 81 8.24 1.05 -10.08
N VAL A 82 9.49 1.48 -10.09
CA VAL A 82 9.91 2.67 -10.83
C VAL A 82 9.75 2.38 -12.32
N VAL A 83 9.09 3.29 -13.02
CA VAL A 83 8.76 3.20 -14.43
C VAL A 83 9.00 4.54 -15.10
N ASN A 84 9.27 4.51 -16.39
CA ASN A 84 9.25 5.71 -17.21
C ASN A 84 7.83 5.93 -17.73
N LEU A 85 7.18 6.99 -17.25
CA LEU A 85 5.86 7.39 -17.73
C LEU A 85 6.03 8.23 -18.99
N HIS A 86 5.23 7.96 -20.01
CA HIS A 86 5.21 8.73 -21.24
C HIS A 86 3.82 9.27 -21.51
N HIS A 87 3.74 10.33 -22.30
CA HIS A 87 2.48 10.82 -22.85
C HIS A 87 2.63 11.06 -24.34
N ILE A 88 1.80 10.39 -25.14
CA ILE A 88 1.70 10.57 -26.58
C ILE A 88 0.34 11.18 -26.88
N PRO A 89 0.23 12.33 -27.58
CA PRO A 89 -1.05 13.00 -27.81
C PRO A 89 -2.17 12.12 -28.38
N GLU A 90 -1.83 11.13 -29.23
CA GLU A 90 -2.78 10.20 -29.83
C GLU A 90 -3.24 9.10 -28.85
N PHE A 91 -2.38 8.64 -27.94
CA PHE A 91 -2.60 7.46 -27.10
C PHE A 91 -2.71 7.76 -25.60
N GLY A 92 -2.53 9.02 -25.19
CA GLY A 92 -2.50 9.44 -23.80
C GLY A 92 -1.27 8.93 -23.05
N PHE A 93 -1.45 8.58 -21.77
CA PHE A 93 -0.38 8.11 -20.90
C PHE A 93 -0.05 6.64 -21.13
N LEU A 94 1.23 6.30 -21.14
CA LEU A 94 1.70 4.93 -21.33
C LEU A 94 3.02 4.61 -20.65
N ILE A 95 3.29 3.32 -20.46
CA ILE A 95 4.57 2.77 -20.00
C ILE A 95 4.99 1.64 -20.95
N THR A 96 6.25 1.66 -21.40
CA THR A 96 6.84 0.54 -22.14
C THR A 96 7.29 -0.57 -21.19
N THR A 97 7.08 -1.84 -21.54
CA THR A 97 7.37 -2.98 -20.67
C THR A 97 7.70 -4.26 -21.46
N ARG A 98 7.82 -5.39 -20.75
CA ARG A 98 8.07 -6.72 -21.30
C ARG A 98 6.94 -7.68 -20.96
N SER A 99 6.64 -8.59 -21.89
CA SER A 99 5.57 -9.59 -21.76
C SER A 99 5.74 -10.55 -20.58
N TYR A 100 6.98 -10.81 -20.15
CA TYR A 100 7.28 -11.76 -19.07
C TYR A 100 7.46 -11.09 -17.70
N TYR A 101 7.26 -9.78 -17.57
CA TYR A 101 7.30 -9.13 -16.27
C TYR A 101 6.06 -9.48 -15.45
N SER A 102 6.25 -9.68 -14.14
CA SER A 102 5.15 -9.98 -13.19
C SER A 102 4.02 -8.95 -13.21
N LYS A 103 4.31 -7.71 -13.63
CA LYS A 103 3.30 -6.67 -13.86
C LYS A 103 2.22 -7.08 -14.86
N MET A 104 2.54 -7.92 -15.84
CA MET A 104 1.57 -8.38 -16.85
C MET A 104 0.51 -9.26 -16.21
N GLU A 105 0.93 -10.23 -15.39
CA GLU A 105 0.00 -11.08 -14.64
C GLU A 105 -0.80 -10.27 -13.62
N GLN A 106 -0.15 -9.35 -12.91
CA GLN A 106 -0.81 -8.49 -11.93
C GLN A 106 -1.89 -7.62 -12.57
N ILE A 107 -1.61 -6.96 -13.69
CA ILE A 107 -2.59 -6.14 -14.42
C ILE A 107 -3.72 -7.00 -15.00
N GLY A 108 -3.40 -8.20 -15.50
CA GLY A 108 -4.41 -9.14 -16.01
C GLY A 108 -5.39 -9.60 -14.93
N LYS A 109 -4.95 -9.67 -13.66
CA LYS A 109 -5.78 -10.04 -12.51
C LYS A 109 -6.44 -8.85 -11.82
N ASN A 110 -5.83 -7.68 -11.86
CA ASN A 110 -6.37 -6.46 -11.32
C ASN A 110 -5.86 -5.27 -12.15
N PRO A 111 -6.67 -4.73 -13.06
CA PRO A 111 -6.26 -3.61 -13.91
C PRO A 111 -6.24 -2.26 -13.17
N ILE A 112 -6.66 -2.21 -11.89
CA ILE A 112 -6.61 -0.99 -11.09
C ILE A 112 -5.18 -0.80 -10.56
N GLY A 113 -4.67 0.42 -10.71
CA GLY A 113 -3.36 0.78 -10.24
C GLY A 113 -3.23 2.24 -9.86
N THR A 114 -2.01 2.63 -9.55
CA THR A 114 -1.67 3.98 -9.16
C THR A 114 -0.35 4.39 -9.78
N ILE A 115 -0.27 5.60 -10.32
CA ILE A 115 0.97 6.24 -10.76
C ILE A 115 1.32 7.34 -9.77
N SER A 116 2.47 7.22 -9.11
CA SER A 116 2.97 8.25 -8.20
C SER A 116 4.11 9.04 -8.84
N VAL A 117 4.01 10.37 -8.84
CA VAL A 117 5.02 11.27 -9.38
C VAL A 117 5.45 12.24 -8.28
N TYR A 118 6.71 12.16 -7.86
CA TYR A 118 7.28 13.07 -6.86
C TYR A 118 7.90 14.30 -7.56
N PRO A 119 7.46 15.53 -7.25
CA PRO A 119 7.90 16.74 -7.94
C PRO A 119 9.31 17.23 -7.51
N GLY A 120 10.03 16.47 -6.68
CA GLY A 120 11.38 16.83 -6.22
C GLY A 120 11.42 17.85 -5.07
N LYS A 121 10.27 18.37 -4.62
CA LYS A 121 10.17 19.36 -3.54
C LYS A 121 9.13 18.95 -2.49
N GLY A 122 9.47 19.13 -1.21
CA GLY A 122 8.58 18.83 -0.09
C GLY A 122 8.43 17.34 0.20
N MET A 123 7.29 16.95 0.76
CA MET A 123 6.96 15.55 1.11
C MET A 123 5.69 15.06 0.41
N GLU A 124 5.11 15.88 -0.46
CA GLU A 124 3.89 15.58 -1.20
C GLU A 124 4.24 14.89 -2.51
N THR A 125 3.48 13.84 -2.82
CA THR A 125 3.59 13.08 -4.06
C THR A 125 2.27 13.22 -4.81
N ALA A 126 2.31 13.47 -6.12
CA ALA A 126 1.12 13.41 -6.93
C ALA A 126 0.75 11.94 -7.14
N VAL A 127 -0.46 11.55 -6.74
CA VAL A 127 -0.93 10.16 -6.79
C VAL A 127 -2.10 10.09 -7.76
N ALA A 128 -1.85 9.53 -8.94
CA ALA A 128 -2.86 9.32 -9.96
C ALA A 128 -3.50 7.94 -9.80
N HIS A 129 -4.82 7.88 -9.67
CA HIS A 129 -5.57 6.64 -9.68
C HIS A 129 -5.93 6.31 -11.13
N VAL A 130 -5.60 5.09 -11.55
CA VAL A 130 -5.60 4.73 -12.97
C VAL A 130 -6.15 3.33 -13.22
N SER A 131 -6.67 3.12 -14.42
CA SER A 131 -6.86 1.79 -14.99
C SER A 131 -5.78 1.50 -16.02
N LEU A 132 -5.33 0.25 -16.05
CA LEU A 132 -4.21 -0.22 -16.83
C LEU A 132 -4.69 -1.24 -17.86
N SER A 133 -4.27 -1.10 -19.11
CA SER A 133 -4.49 -2.13 -20.14
C SER A 133 -3.20 -2.43 -20.87
N VAL A 134 -2.87 -3.72 -20.99
CA VAL A 134 -1.68 -4.17 -21.72
C VAL A 134 -2.05 -4.36 -23.19
N THR A 135 -1.25 -3.79 -24.10
CA THR A 135 -1.45 -3.91 -25.54
C THR A 135 -0.20 -4.43 -26.26
N LYS A 136 -0.47 -5.04 -27.41
CA LYS A 136 0.50 -5.43 -28.45
C LYS A 136 0.12 -4.83 -29.82
N ASP A 137 -0.75 -3.83 -29.84
CA ASP A 137 -1.16 -3.14 -31.07
C ASP A 137 0.05 -2.43 -31.68
N GLN A 138 0.36 -2.76 -32.93
CA GLN A 138 1.56 -2.28 -33.60
C GLN A 138 1.59 -0.75 -33.72
N LYS A 139 0.44 -0.08 -33.90
CA LYS A 139 0.40 1.39 -33.99
C LYS A 139 0.86 2.04 -32.69
N VAL A 140 0.44 1.48 -31.56
CA VAL A 140 0.84 1.95 -30.23
C VAL A 140 2.32 1.64 -29.99
N LEU A 141 2.77 0.43 -30.32
CA LEU A 141 4.18 0.04 -30.18
C LEU A 141 5.10 0.93 -31.03
N ASP A 142 4.71 1.23 -32.27
CA ASP A 142 5.50 2.04 -33.19
C ASP A 142 5.67 3.48 -32.70
N ALA A 143 4.61 4.04 -32.09
CA ALA A 143 4.59 5.39 -31.52
C ALA A 143 5.33 5.47 -30.18
N ALA A 144 5.27 4.42 -29.37
CA ALA A 144 5.94 4.36 -28.06
C ALA A 144 7.43 3.95 -28.14
N TRP A 145 7.90 3.57 -29.31
CA TRP A 145 9.29 3.13 -29.50
C TRP A 145 10.31 4.26 -29.37
N ASP A 146 11.40 3.96 -28.68
CA ASP A 146 12.61 4.79 -28.61
C ASP A 146 13.81 3.90 -28.96
N ASP A 147 14.74 4.37 -29.80
CA ASP A 147 15.93 3.60 -30.18
C ASP A 147 16.85 3.26 -28.99
N TYR A 148 16.73 3.96 -27.87
CA TYR A 148 17.35 3.58 -26.60
C TYR A 148 16.91 2.18 -26.13
N MET A 149 15.72 1.73 -26.50
CA MET A 149 15.23 0.39 -26.18
C MET A 149 16.14 -0.72 -26.74
N LEU A 150 16.83 -0.49 -27.86
CA LEU A 150 17.84 -1.43 -28.37
C LEU A 150 18.95 -1.67 -27.33
N LYS A 151 19.36 -0.63 -26.59
CA LYS A 151 20.37 -0.74 -25.51
C LYS A 151 19.85 -1.51 -24.30
N LEU A 152 18.52 -1.56 -24.12
CA LEU A 152 17.88 -2.36 -23.08
C LEU A 152 17.75 -3.83 -23.50
N GLY A 153 18.08 -4.20 -24.74
CA GLY A 153 18.07 -5.57 -25.25
C GLY A 153 16.80 -5.96 -26.00
N TYR A 154 16.03 -4.98 -26.51
CA TYR A 154 14.98 -5.25 -27.48
C TYR A 154 15.58 -5.39 -28.89
N SER A 155 15.00 -6.25 -29.72
CA SER A 155 15.39 -6.48 -31.11
C SER A 155 14.80 -5.47 -32.10
N GLY A 156 13.70 -4.80 -31.73
CA GLY A 156 13.04 -3.79 -32.55
C GLY A 156 11.59 -3.51 -32.14
N LYS A 157 10.90 -2.67 -32.90
CA LYS A 157 9.48 -2.31 -32.69
C LYS A 157 8.51 -3.48 -32.73
N THR A 158 8.90 -4.55 -33.42
CA THR A 158 8.12 -5.78 -33.60
C THR A 158 8.58 -6.92 -32.69
N ASP A 159 9.41 -6.60 -31.69
CA ASP A 159 9.91 -7.60 -30.76
C ASP A 159 8.76 -8.31 -30.01
N GLU A 160 8.75 -9.65 -30.03
CA GLU A 160 7.70 -10.46 -29.41
C GLU A 160 7.55 -10.22 -27.90
N ILE A 161 8.60 -9.75 -27.21
CA ILE A 161 8.53 -9.41 -25.79
C ILE A 161 8.10 -7.97 -25.54
N TYR A 162 8.09 -7.08 -26.54
CA TYR A 162 7.75 -5.67 -26.35
C TYR A 162 6.25 -5.47 -26.15
N ARG A 163 5.89 -4.83 -25.03
CA ARG A 163 4.51 -4.49 -24.69
C ARG A 163 4.42 -3.04 -24.23
N VAL A 164 3.22 -2.48 -24.33
CA VAL A 164 2.89 -1.17 -23.77
C VAL A 164 1.73 -1.33 -22.81
N ILE A 165 1.82 -0.66 -21.66
CA ILE A 165 0.71 -0.47 -20.73
C ILE A 165 0.11 0.89 -21.05
N LEU A 166 -1.13 0.91 -21.51
CA LEU A 166 -1.93 2.12 -21.65
C LEU A 166 -2.56 2.48 -20.31
N ILE A 167 -2.62 3.78 -20.02
CA ILE A 167 -3.03 4.30 -18.72
C ILE A 167 -4.20 5.25 -18.93
N LYS A 168 -5.35 4.91 -18.35
CA LYS A 168 -6.50 5.81 -18.24
C LYS A 168 -6.49 6.45 -16.85
N VAL A 169 -6.42 7.78 -16.80
CA VAL A 169 -6.34 8.54 -15.54
C VAL A 169 -7.74 8.88 -15.05
N HIS A 170 -8.07 8.46 -13.82
CA HIS A 170 -9.40 8.66 -13.22
C HIS A 170 -9.45 9.81 -12.24
N SER A 171 -8.37 10.00 -11.49
CA SER A 171 -8.19 11.18 -10.65
C SER A 171 -6.72 11.34 -10.32
N VAL A 172 -6.33 12.55 -9.91
CA VAL A 172 -5.01 12.81 -9.35
C VAL A 172 -5.17 13.54 -8.04
N ARG A 173 -4.52 13.04 -6.99
CA ARG A 173 -4.43 13.72 -5.71
C ARG A 173 -3.06 14.37 -5.55
N PHE A 174 -3.03 15.61 -5.09
CA PHE A 174 -1.80 16.29 -4.69
C PHE A 174 -2.05 17.14 -3.45
N GLY A 175 -1.49 16.71 -2.30
CA GLY A 175 -1.80 17.31 -1.01
C GLY A 175 -3.28 17.17 -0.63
N LYS A 176 -3.99 18.30 -0.59
CA LYS A 176 -5.43 18.38 -0.32
C LYS A 176 -6.27 18.43 -1.59
N ASP A 177 -5.65 18.73 -2.72
CA ASP A 177 -6.35 18.93 -3.98
C ASP A 177 -6.59 17.58 -4.68
N ILE A 178 -7.72 17.48 -5.35
CA ILE A 178 -8.12 16.33 -6.16
C ILE A 178 -8.55 16.87 -7.52
N TYR A 179 -7.92 16.36 -8.58
CA TYR A 179 -8.22 16.69 -9.97
C TYR A 179 -9.01 15.55 -10.59
N SER A 180 -10.09 15.88 -11.30
CA SER A 180 -10.99 14.89 -11.89
C SER A 180 -10.45 14.39 -13.23
N GLY A 181 -10.49 13.07 -13.43
CA GLY A 181 -10.15 12.40 -14.68
C GLY A 181 -11.37 11.74 -15.32
N VAL A 182 -11.12 10.71 -16.12
CA VAL A 182 -12.18 9.92 -16.74
C VAL A 182 -12.89 9.08 -15.67
N PRO A 183 -14.23 9.03 -15.60
CA PRO A 183 -14.92 8.14 -14.67
C PRO A 183 -14.48 6.69 -14.80
N ILE A 184 -14.37 5.98 -13.68
CA ILE A 184 -14.07 4.54 -13.69
C ILE A 184 -15.31 3.79 -14.21
N ASP A 185 -15.10 2.91 -15.18
CA ASP A 185 -16.12 1.97 -15.64
C ASP A 185 -16.32 0.88 -14.57
N GLY A 186 -17.53 0.75 -14.03
CA GLY A 186 -17.84 -0.22 -12.98
C GLY A 186 -17.58 -1.68 -13.37
N SER A 187 -17.62 -2.01 -14.66
CA SER A 187 -17.29 -3.36 -15.14
C SER A 187 -15.82 -3.74 -14.90
N ILE A 188 -14.95 -2.77 -14.63
CA ILE A 188 -13.55 -3.06 -14.31
C ILE A 188 -13.41 -3.87 -13.02
N TYR A 189 -14.33 -3.69 -12.08
CA TYR A 189 -14.32 -4.42 -10.82
C TYR A 189 -14.66 -5.90 -11.01
N ASP A 190 -15.38 -6.25 -12.08
CA ASP A 190 -15.67 -7.65 -12.45
C ASP A 190 -14.42 -8.39 -12.93
N HIS A 191 -13.39 -7.65 -13.37
CA HIS A 191 -12.12 -8.21 -13.83
C HIS A 191 -11.11 -8.40 -12.69
N ILE A 192 -11.44 -7.97 -11.46
CA ILE A 192 -10.63 -8.27 -10.30
C ILE A 192 -10.77 -9.77 -10.03
N GLY A 193 -9.68 -10.51 -10.26
CA GLY A 193 -9.63 -11.95 -10.09
C GLY A 193 -10.10 -12.38 -8.70
N GLN A 194 -10.58 -13.61 -8.57
CA GLN A 194 -11.01 -14.20 -7.30
C GLN A 194 -9.86 -15.04 -6.70
N ASP A 195 -8.66 -14.46 -6.64
CA ASP A 195 -7.49 -15.12 -6.09
C ASP A 195 -7.72 -15.47 -4.61
N GLU A 196 -7.03 -16.49 -4.11
CA GLU A 196 -7.05 -16.80 -2.68
C GLU A 196 -5.91 -16.12 -1.92
N VAL A 197 -5.99 -16.13 -0.59
CA VAL A 197 -4.87 -15.78 0.28
C VAL A 197 -3.63 -16.58 -0.12
N ALA A 198 -2.50 -15.88 -0.30
CA ALA A 198 -1.21 -16.45 -0.61
C ALA A 198 -0.83 -17.55 0.39
N PRO A 199 -0.20 -18.66 -0.03
CA PRO A 199 0.41 -19.59 0.92
C PRO A 199 1.56 -18.90 1.66
N LEU A 200 1.93 -19.45 2.83
CA LEU A 200 3.13 -19.02 3.54
C LEU A 200 4.37 -19.24 2.65
N PRO A 201 5.36 -18.34 2.70
CA PRO A 201 6.56 -18.49 1.88
C PRO A 201 7.32 -19.77 2.27
N SER A 202 7.81 -20.47 1.27
CA SER A 202 8.77 -21.58 1.43
C SER A 202 10.19 -21.07 1.21
N GLY A 203 11.16 -21.66 1.93
CA GLY A 203 12.57 -21.26 1.85
C GLY A 203 13.23 -21.52 0.48
N PRO A 204 14.52 -21.16 0.32
CA PRO A 204 15.44 -20.75 1.39
C PRO A 204 15.16 -19.34 1.92
N PHE A 205 15.23 -19.17 3.25
CA PHE A 205 15.03 -17.88 3.90
C PHE A 205 16.34 -17.13 4.06
N LYS A 206 16.28 -15.81 3.86
CA LYS A 206 17.40 -14.85 3.84
C LYS A 206 17.22 -13.76 4.90
N THR A 207 16.61 -14.12 6.05
CA THR A 207 16.22 -13.18 7.10
C THR A 207 17.40 -12.35 7.63
N LYS A 208 18.59 -12.97 7.75
CA LYS A 208 19.80 -12.29 8.22
C LYS A 208 20.30 -11.28 7.19
N GLU A 209 20.42 -11.69 5.92
CA GLU A 209 20.86 -10.80 4.84
C GLU A 209 19.91 -9.60 4.67
N ILE A 210 18.60 -9.83 4.80
CA ILE A 210 17.58 -8.77 4.78
C ILE A 210 17.80 -7.80 5.95
N SER A 211 17.96 -8.30 7.17
CA SER A 211 18.17 -7.45 8.35
C SER A 211 19.40 -6.55 8.20
N GLU A 212 20.52 -7.11 7.75
CA GLU A 212 21.76 -6.37 7.50
C GLU A 212 21.61 -5.33 6.39
N LEU A 213 20.95 -5.69 5.28
CA LEU A 213 20.66 -4.79 4.18
C LEU A 213 19.79 -3.61 4.62
N LEU A 214 18.73 -3.87 5.38
CA LEU A 214 17.83 -2.83 5.89
C LEU A 214 18.56 -1.91 6.87
N LYS A 215 19.36 -2.48 7.80
CA LYS A 215 20.19 -1.68 8.70
C LYS A 215 21.12 -0.76 7.92
N LYS A 216 21.82 -1.26 6.89
CA LYS A 216 22.72 -0.45 6.05
C LYS A 216 21.97 0.63 5.27
N THR A 217 20.78 0.31 4.75
CA THR A 217 20.02 1.20 3.86
C THR A 217 19.35 2.35 4.63
N PHE A 218 18.88 2.07 5.85
CA PHE A 218 18.00 2.96 6.61
C PHE A 218 18.66 3.58 7.85
N SER A 219 19.97 3.40 8.06
CA SER A 219 20.72 4.03 9.17
C SER A 219 21.59 5.20 8.68
N PRO A 220 21.54 6.38 9.33
CA PRO A 220 20.68 6.72 10.47
C PRO A 220 19.23 7.02 10.06
N MET A 221 18.99 7.44 8.82
CA MET A 221 17.66 7.64 8.24
C MET A 221 17.73 7.69 6.72
N LYS A 222 16.63 7.34 6.04
CA LYS A 222 16.49 7.43 4.58
C LYS A 222 15.07 7.86 4.22
N ASN A 223 14.95 8.81 3.30
CA ASN A 223 13.65 9.16 2.73
C ASN A 223 13.28 8.16 1.64
N GLY A 224 12.00 7.78 1.59
CA GLY A 224 11.45 6.92 0.57
C GLY A 224 9.94 6.98 0.50
N ASN A 225 9.35 6.20 -0.39
CA ASN A 225 7.91 6.14 -0.55
C ASN A 225 7.31 5.09 0.39
N LEU A 226 6.42 5.51 1.29
CA LEU A 226 5.51 4.60 1.99
C LEU A 226 4.25 4.45 1.14
N ILE A 227 4.05 3.24 0.63
CA ILE A 227 2.90 2.88 -0.18
C ILE A 227 1.98 1.99 0.65
N THR A 228 0.75 2.44 0.79
CA THR A 228 -0.31 1.82 1.59
C THR A 228 -1.52 1.52 0.71
N MET A 229 -2.32 0.52 1.09
CA MET A 229 -3.63 0.30 0.49
C MET A 229 -4.62 1.38 0.96
N ASN A 230 -5.50 1.84 0.07
CA ASN A 230 -6.56 2.79 0.35
C ASN A 230 -7.85 2.33 -0.34
N GLY A 231 -8.60 1.46 0.33
CA GLY A 231 -9.68 0.72 -0.31
C GLY A 231 -9.12 -0.19 -1.40
N LEU A 232 -9.55 0.00 -2.65
CA LEU A 232 -9.08 -0.76 -3.81
C LEU A 232 -7.84 -0.18 -4.48
N GLU A 233 -7.42 1.01 -4.05
CA GLU A 233 -6.36 1.79 -4.66
C GLU A 233 -5.14 1.84 -3.74
N HIS A 234 -4.11 2.55 -4.17
CA HIS A 234 -2.89 2.75 -3.40
C HIS A 234 -2.68 4.24 -3.14
N ASP A 235 -2.02 4.56 -2.04
CA ASP A 235 -1.58 5.92 -1.74
C ASP A 235 -0.09 5.90 -1.45
N SER A 236 0.68 6.77 -2.11
CA SER A 236 2.13 6.90 -1.91
C SER A 236 2.45 8.24 -1.27
N ARG A 237 3.39 8.24 -0.32
CA ARG A 237 3.90 9.47 0.29
C ARG A 237 5.37 9.33 0.64
N ILE A 238 6.15 10.39 0.44
CA ILE A 238 7.51 10.42 0.95
C ILE A 238 7.48 10.48 2.48
N MET A 239 8.19 9.55 3.12
CA MET A 239 8.38 9.48 4.56
C MET A 239 9.83 9.16 4.87
N THR A 240 10.26 9.55 6.07
CA THR A 240 11.57 9.21 6.60
C THR A 240 11.50 7.87 7.32
N PHE A 241 12.33 6.93 6.90
CA PHE A 241 12.48 5.61 7.51
C PHE A 241 13.78 5.54 8.29
N ILE A 242 13.73 4.89 9.45
CA ILE A 242 14.84 4.78 10.39
C ILE A 242 14.96 3.31 10.78
N HIS A 243 16.18 2.79 10.75
CA HIS A 243 16.48 1.51 11.38
C HIS A 243 17.28 1.74 12.67
N GLN A 244 16.82 1.19 13.79
CA GLN A 244 17.48 1.29 15.09
C GLN A 244 17.58 -0.08 15.76
N ASP A 245 18.75 -0.41 16.30
CA ASP A 245 18.95 -1.66 17.03
C ASP A 245 17.99 -1.76 18.24
N GLY A 246 17.35 -2.93 18.40
CA GLY A 246 16.34 -3.17 19.45
C GLY A 246 14.94 -2.64 19.14
N ILE A 247 14.74 -1.85 18.07
CA ILE A 247 13.43 -1.39 17.59
C ILE A 247 13.11 -1.98 16.21
N GLY A 248 14.10 -2.05 15.32
CA GLY A 248 13.94 -2.45 13.92
C GLY A 248 13.70 -1.26 12.99
N LEU A 249 13.03 -1.52 11.87
CA LEU A 249 12.68 -0.52 10.87
C LEU A 249 11.36 0.18 11.26
N PHE A 250 11.37 1.51 11.31
CA PHE A 250 10.19 2.29 11.68
C PHE A 250 10.12 3.65 10.97
N SER A 251 8.97 4.27 11.10
CA SER A 251 8.75 5.69 10.79
C SER A 251 7.87 6.30 11.88
N ILE A 252 7.81 7.63 11.94
CA ILE A 252 6.95 8.36 12.88
C ILE A 252 5.84 9.07 12.13
N THR A 253 4.67 9.17 12.75
CA THR A 253 3.57 9.95 12.23
C THR A 253 2.68 10.48 13.35
N GLN A 254 1.63 11.20 12.97
CA GLN A 254 0.64 11.71 13.91
C GLN A 254 -0.55 10.75 14.01
N ILE A 255 -1.12 10.66 15.21
CA ILE A 255 -2.40 10.00 15.45
C ILE A 255 -3.48 10.60 14.54
N GLY A 256 -4.34 9.75 13.98
CA GLY A 256 -5.40 10.16 13.06
C GLY A 256 -4.92 10.57 11.65
N SER A 257 -3.62 10.49 11.36
CA SER A 257 -3.11 10.72 10.00
C SER A 257 -3.72 9.75 8.99
N ARG A 258 -3.78 10.17 7.71
CA ARG A 258 -4.29 9.32 6.62
C ARG A 258 -3.56 7.98 6.55
N LYS A 259 -2.23 7.98 6.70
CA LYS A 259 -1.39 6.77 6.70
C LYS A 259 -1.72 5.84 7.87
N MET A 260 -1.95 6.38 9.06
CA MET A 260 -2.38 5.56 10.20
C MET A 260 -3.71 4.86 9.89
N LYS A 261 -4.72 5.60 9.40
CA LYS A 261 -6.03 5.02 9.05
C LYS A 261 -5.93 3.93 7.99
N GLN A 262 -5.10 4.15 6.97
CA GLN A 262 -4.84 3.17 5.92
C GLN A 262 -4.18 1.89 6.46
N ILE A 263 -3.18 2.01 7.35
CA ILE A 263 -2.49 0.86 7.97
C ILE A 263 -3.41 0.09 8.91
N VAL A 264 -4.27 0.79 9.67
CA VAL A 264 -5.29 0.14 10.51
C VAL A 264 -6.27 -0.64 9.66
N ALA A 265 -6.70 -0.10 8.51
CA ALA A 265 -7.58 -0.80 7.58
C ALA A 265 -6.91 -1.99 6.88
N ASN A 266 -5.63 -1.85 6.50
CA ASN A 266 -4.84 -2.90 5.88
C ASN A 266 -3.36 -2.72 6.23
N ALA A 267 -2.80 -3.66 6.98
CA ALA A 267 -1.43 -3.60 7.45
C ALA A 267 -0.38 -3.86 6.36
N ASN A 268 -0.78 -4.34 5.17
CA ASN A 268 0.15 -4.60 4.08
C ASN A 268 0.64 -3.30 3.46
N VAL A 269 1.96 -3.11 3.48
CA VAL A 269 2.61 -1.92 2.95
C VAL A 269 3.83 -2.29 2.11
N SER A 270 4.23 -1.36 1.25
CA SER A 270 5.52 -1.43 0.57
C SER A 270 6.31 -0.16 0.79
N LEU A 271 7.60 -0.31 1.07
CA LEU A 271 8.56 0.78 1.09
C LEU A 271 9.35 0.75 -0.21
N LEU A 272 9.45 1.89 -0.90
CA LEU A 272 10.29 2.00 -2.09
C LEU A 272 11.35 3.06 -1.89
N ILE A 273 12.60 2.65 -2.07
CA ILE A 273 13.78 3.52 -2.12
C ILE A 273 14.36 3.48 -3.52
N GLU A 274 14.58 4.65 -4.10
CA GLU A 274 15.27 4.81 -5.38
C GLU A 274 16.73 5.24 -5.14
N ASP A 275 17.63 4.69 -5.94
CA ASP A 275 18.98 5.20 -6.12
C ASP A 275 19.14 5.66 -7.56
N ARG A 276 19.03 6.98 -7.75
CA ARG A 276 19.12 7.60 -9.08
C ARG A 276 20.52 7.58 -9.66
N VAL A 277 21.55 7.40 -8.83
CA VAL A 277 22.95 7.34 -9.27
C VAL A 277 23.27 5.94 -9.78
N GLN A 278 22.87 4.92 -9.02
CA GLN A 278 23.08 3.52 -9.39
C GLN A 278 22.00 2.98 -10.34
N MET A 279 20.99 3.79 -10.65
CA MET A 279 19.84 3.38 -11.47
C MET A 279 19.20 2.11 -10.90
N SER A 280 18.94 2.09 -9.59
CA SER A 280 18.41 0.93 -8.88
C SER A 280 17.26 1.32 -7.95
N GLN A 281 16.50 0.33 -7.51
CA GLN A 281 15.49 0.51 -6.48
C GLN A 281 15.48 -0.68 -5.53
N ILE A 282 15.10 -0.40 -4.29
CA ILE A 282 14.85 -1.38 -3.25
C ILE A 282 13.38 -1.31 -2.90
N VAL A 283 12.68 -2.43 -2.98
CA VAL A 283 11.29 -2.57 -2.53
C VAL A 283 11.27 -3.47 -1.33
N VAL A 284 10.73 -2.98 -0.22
CA VAL A 284 10.51 -3.76 1.00
C VAL A 284 9.02 -4.02 1.14
N ASP A 285 8.59 -5.26 0.91
CA ASP A 285 7.23 -5.73 1.22
C ASP A 285 7.19 -6.04 2.72
N ALA A 286 6.28 -5.39 3.44
CA ALA A 286 6.23 -5.45 4.90
C ALA A 286 4.80 -5.40 5.44
N VAL A 287 4.68 -5.81 6.70
CA VAL A 287 3.52 -5.52 7.54
C VAL A 287 3.84 -4.31 8.40
N ALA A 288 2.97 -3.31 8.36
CA ALA A 288 3.04 -2.16 9.24
C ALA A 288 2.16 -2.37 10.48
N LYS A 289 2.69 -2.01 11.65
CA LYS A 289 1.95 -1.97 12.92
C LYS A 289 2.02 -0.58 13.51
N ILE A 290 0.87 -0.01 13.87
CA ILE A 290 0.82 1.23 14.64
C ILE A 290 1.16 0.93 16.10
N CYS A 291 2.10 1.68 16.65
CA CYS A 291 2.59 1.51 18.01
C CYS A 291 2.57 2.85 18.75
N SER A 292 1.80 2.88 19.84
CA SER A 292 1.73 4.02 20.76
C SER A 292 2.42 3.72 22.10
N ASN A 293 3.24 2.67 22.18
CA ASN A 293 3.91 2.25 23.41
C ASN A 293 4.87 3.35 23.93
N PRO A 294 4.68 3.86 25.17
CA PRO A 294 5.50 4.94 25.73
C PRO A 294 7.00 4.62 25.79
N GLU A 295 7.38 3.38 26.08
CA GLU A 295 8.79 2.97 26.14
C GLU A 295 9.45 3.05 24.76
N ILE A 296 8.74 2.65 23.70
CA ILE A 296 9.24 2.76 22.33
C ILE A 296 9.37 4.23 21.94
N LYS A 297 8.35 5.06 22.22
CA LYS A 297 8.42 6.51 21.94
C LYS A 297 9.63 7.17 22.62
N LYS A 298 9.88 6.83 23.89
CA LYS A 298 11.06 7.31 24.65
C LYS A 298 12.38 6.85 24.03
N LYS A 299 12.47 5.59 23.58
CA LYS A 299 13.69 5.03 22.97
C LYS A 299 14.06 5.64 21.61
N ILE A 300 13.06 6.06 20.82
CA ILE A 300 13.30 6.63 19.49
C ILE A 300 13.41 8.16 19.50
N TRP A 301 13.01 8.80 20.60
CA TRP A 301 12.93 10.25 20.69
C TRP A 301 14.28 10.92 20.47
N ASN A 302 14.27 11.98 19.68
CA ASN A 302 15.37 12.93 19.58
C ASN A 302 14.81 14.35 19.48
N ASP A 303 15.57 15.35 19.92
CA ASP A 303 15.13 16.75 19.91
C ASP A 303 14.84 17.28 18.49
N GLY A 304 15.42 16.68 17.46
CA GLY A 304 15.08 16.99 16.07
C GLY A 304 13.63 16.70 15.70
N MET A 305 12.92 15.84 16.44
CA MET A 305 11.50 15.58 16.22
C MET A 305 10.61 16.80 16.52
N LYS A 306 11.08 17.77 17.33
CA LYS A 306 10.35 19.01 17.63
C LYS A 306 10.02 19.83 16.38
N GLN A 307 10.83 19.73 15.32
CA GLN A 307 10.58 20.42 14.05
C GLN A 307 9.26 19.98 13.37
N TYR A 308 8.75 18.79 13.74
CA TYR A 308 7.48 18.25 13.24
C TYR A 308 6.28 18.59 14.15
N GLY A 309 6.49 19.46 15.15
CA GLY A 309 5.44 19.94 16.05
C GLY A 309 5.14 19.02 17.24
N TYR A 310 6.01 18.05 17.52
CA TYR A 310 5.90 17.23 18.73
C TYR A 310 6.50 17.95 19.94
N SER A 311 5.81 17.87 21.07
CA SER A 311 6.20 18.49 22.34
C SER A 311 7.25 17.69 23.12
N GLY A 312 7.29 16.36 22.95
CA GLY A 312 8.17 15.47 23.69
C GLY A 312 7.97 13.98 23.37
N PRO A 313 8.74 13.08 24.01
CA PRO A 313 8.58 11.63 23.86
C PRO A 313 7.21 11.11 24.32
N ASP A 314 6.55 11.83 25.24
CA ASP A 314 5.23 11.48 25.77
C ASP A 314 4.08 12.18 25.01
N ASP A 315 4.35 12.84 23.88
CA ASP A 315 3.32 13.49 23.07
C ASP A 315 2.26 12.48 22.60
N GLU A 316 1.00 12.73 22.94
CA GLU A 316 -0.14 11.88 22.60
C GLU A 316 -0.34 11.75 21.10
N LYS A 317 0.07 12.77 20.32
CA LYS A 317 -0.04 12.75 18.86
C LYS A 317 1.05 11.91 18.22
N LEU A 318 2.20 11.70 18.86
CA LEU A 318 3.29 10.91 18.31
C LEU A 318 2.89 9.44 18.26
N VAL A 319 2.89 8.82 17.08
CA VAL A 319 2.76 7.37 16.93
C VAL A 319 3.87 6.83 16.05
N VAL A 320 4.27 5.60 16.32
CA VAL A 320 5.36 4.90 15.61
C VAL A 320 4.74 3.87 14.67
N ILE A 321 5.16 3.88 13.42
CA ILE A 321 4.84 2.83 12.46
C ILE A 321 6.01 1.86 12.45
N LEU A 322 5.82 0.66 13.00
CA LEU A 322 6.81 -0.42 12.99
C LEU A 322 6.62 -1.26 11.72
N PHE A 323 7.70 -1.59 11.04
CA PHE A 323 7.67 -2.41 9.83
C PHE A 323 8.30 -3.77 10.08
N THR A 324 7.57 -4.83 9.78
CA THR A 324 8.07 -6.22 9.78
C THR A 324 8.23 -6.68 8.32
N PRO A 325 9.47 -6.75 7.80
CA PRO A 325 9.73 -7.14 6.41
C PRO A 325 9.37 -8.61 6.14
N ARG A 326 8.73 -8.86 5.00
CA ARG A 326 8.52 -10.22 4.46
C ARG A 326 9.51 -10.59 3.38
N ARG A 327 9.78 -9.65 2.48
CA ARG A 327 10.72 -9.82 1.37
C ARG A 327 11.29 -8.48 0.95
N VAL A 328 12.50 -8.52 0.39
CA VAL A 328 13.14 -7.38 -0.24
C VAL A 328 13.39 -7.73 -1.70
N ILE A 329 12.96 -6.84 -2.59
CA ILE A 329 13.17 -6.96 -4.03
C ILE A 329 14.15 -5.88 -4.45
N LEU A 330 15.31 -6.30 -4.93
CA LEU A 330 16.37 -5.45 -5.42
C LEU A 330 16.27 -5.41 -6.94
N HIS A 331 15.94 -4.25 -7.49
CA HIS A 331 15.92 -4.12 -8.94
C HIS A 331 17.02 -3.19 -9.45
N THR A 332 17.62 -3.58 -10.56
CA THR A 332 18.52 -2.73 -11.33
C THR A 332 17.86 -2.32 -12.64
N LEU A 333 17.91 -1.03 -12.98
CA LEU A 333 17.35 -0.44 -14.20
C LEU A 333 18.36 -0.43 -15.36
N THR A 334 19.58 -0.96 -15.17
CA THR A 334 20.57 -1.16 -16.23
C THR A 334 20.21 -2.34 -17.12
N ALA A 335 20.76 -2.38 -18.34
CA ALA A 335 20.51 -3.45 -19.30
C ALA A 335 20.72 -4.85 -18.67
N PRO A 336 19.84 -5.83 -18.95
CA PRO A 336 20.07 -7.21 -18.54
C PRO A 336 21.39 -7.70 -19.12
N ARG A 337 22.11 -8.52 -18.35
CA ARG A 337 23.30 -9.16 -18.90
C ARG A 337 22.88 -10.18 -19.98
N PRO A 338 23.62 -10.33 -21.09
CA PRO A 338 23.26 -11.22 -22.20
C PRO A 338 23.07 -12.69 -21.80
N ASP A 339 23.60 -13.09 -20.64
CA ASP A 339 23.60 -14.45 -20.09
C ASP A 339 22.45 -14.76 -19.12
N ILE A 340 21.62 -13.77 -18.76
CA ILE A 340 20.55 -13.96 -17.76
C ILE A 340 19.18 -13.71 -18.39
N LEU A 341 18.41 -14.79 -18.57
CA LEU A 341 17.03 -14.81 -19.09
C LEU A 341 15.99 -14.30 -18.07
N GLU A 342 16.36 -14.19 -16.79
CA GLU A 342 15.46 -13.75 -15.72
C GLU A 342 15.58 -12.25 -15.42
N PRO A 343 14.50 -11.60 -14.98
CA PRO A 343 14.50 -10.15 -14.74
C PRO A 343 15.64 -9.73 -13.80
N ASN A 344 16.16 -8.51 -13.97
CA ASN A 344 17.17 -7.85 -13.13
C ASN A 344 16.67 -7.56 -11.69
N ALA A 345 16.07 -8.55 -11.04
CA ALA A 345 15.39 -8.48 -9.76
C ALA A 345 15.84 -9.63 -8.86
N GLU A 346 16.66 -9.34 -7.86
CA GLU A 346 16.95 -10.30 -6.80
C GLU A 346 15.86 -10.21 -5.73
N VAL A 347 15.28 -11.36 -5.35
CA VAL A 347 14.23 -11.44 -4.33
C VAL A 347 14.78 -12.18 -3.11
N LEU A 348 14.91 -11.46 -2.00
CA LEU A 348 15.26 -12.01 -0.70
C LEU A 348 13.97 -12.22 0.10
N VAL A 349 13.78 -13.39 0.71
CA VAL A 349 12.55 -13.73 1.44
C VAL A 349 12.85 -14.05 2.90
N CYS A 350 12.10 -13.48 3.83
CA CYS A 350 12.15 -13.78 5.27
C CYS A 350 11.41 -15.09 5.58
N GLU A 351 11.67 -15.63 6.78
CA GLU A 351 10.79 -16.63 7.38
C GLU A 351 9.34 -16.11 7.49
N PRO A 352 8.32 -17.00 7.44
CA PRO A 352 6.93 -16.62 7.59
C PRO A 352 6.69 -15.85 8.90
N ILE A 353 6.25 -14.61 8.77
CA ILE A 353 5.96 -13.74 9.91
C ILE A 353 4.63 -14.14 10.57
N GLN A 354 4.46 -13.79 11.84
CA GLN A 354 3.27 -14.18 12.61
C GLN A 354 1.97 -13.70 11.95
N TYR A 355 1.95 -12.46 11.45
CA TYR A 355 0.78 -11.90 10.75
C TYR A 355 0.29 -12.81 9.59
N ASP A 356 1.19 -13.31 8.75
CA ASP A 356 0.79 -14.16 7.62
C ASP A 356 0.22 -15.50 8.09
N LYS A 357 0.73 -16.05 9.20
CA LYS A 357 0.17 -17.26 9.85
C LYS A 357 -1.23 -16.98 10.39
N ASP A 358 -1.43 -15.83 11.02
CA ASP A 358 -2.72 -15.44 11.58
C ASP A 358 -3.77 -15.25 10.47
N VAL A 359 -3.36 -14.69 9.33
CA VAL A 359 -4.19 -14.59 8.13
C VAL A 359 -4.58 -15.97 7.57
N GLN A 360 -3.70 -16.98 7.63
CA GLN A 360 -4.08 -18.36 7.26
C GLN A 360 -5.10 -18.97 8.22
N ILE A 361 -5.01 -18.65 9.51
CA ILE A 361 -6.00 -19.10 10.50
C ILE A 361 -7.36 -18.45 10.20
N LEU A 362 -7.40 -17.15 9.92
CA LEU A 362 -8.63 -16.47 9.49
C LEU A 362 -9.18 -17.06 8.18
N LYS A 363 -8.32 -17.41 7.21
CA LYS A 363 -8.72 -18.13 5.98
C LYS A 363 -9.40 -19.47 6.29
N SER A 364 -8.88 -20.18 7.29
CA SER A 364 -9.45 -21.46 7.72
C SER A 364 -10.83 -21.24 8.33
N LEU A 365 -10.98 -20.24 9.21
CA LEU A 365 -12.27 -19.86 9.78
C LEU A 365 -13.28 -19.43 8.70
N SER A 366 -12.87 -18.62 7.72
CA SER A 366 -13.79 -18.11 6.68
C SER A 366 -14.33 -19.22 5.76
N ARG A 367 -13.62 -20.36 5.68
CA ARG A 367 -14.05 -21.55 4.93
C ARG A 367 -14.92 -22.48 5.73
N LEU A 368 -15.01 -22.28 7.05
CA LEU A 368 -15.94 -23.04 7.86
C LEU A 368 -17.34 -22.49 7.63
N ASP A 369 -18.23 -23.38 7.19
CA ASP A 369 -19.66 -23.18 7.29
C ASP A 369 -20.07 -23.26 8.76
N THR A 370 -19.75 -22.21 9.52
CA THR A 370 -20.12 -22.04 10.92
C THR A 370 -20.50 -20.59 11.19
N ILE A 371 -21.26 -20.41 12.27
CA ILE A 371 -21.60 -19.10 12.79
C ILE A 371 -20.37 -18.51 13.47
N VAL A 372 -20.09 -17.23 13.21
CA VAL A 372 -19.06 -16.49 13.92
C VAL A 372 -19.68 -15.43 14.81
N HIS A 373 -18.99 -15.08 15.88
CA HIS A 373 -19.38 -14.02 16.81
C HIS A 373 -18.43 -12.85 16.64
N LEU A 374 -18.97 -11.65 16.42
CA LEU A 374 -18.19 -10.41 16.37
C LEU A 374 -18.41 -9.60 17.64
N THR A 375 -17.38 -9.53 18.48
CA THR A 375 -17.36 -8.73 19.71
C THR A 375 -16.61 -7.42 19.47
N THR A 376 -17.22 -6.29 19.83
CA THR A 376 -16.62 -4.94 19.75
C THR A 376 -16.86 -4.22 21.07
N ILE A 377 -16.11 -3.15 21.35
CA ILE A 377 -16.29 -2.33 22.54
C ILE A 377 -16.86 -0.97 22.13
N ASP A 378 -17.83 -0.44 22.87
CA ASP A 378 -18.40 0.89 22.63
C ASP A 378 -17.62 2.01 23.35
N GLU A 379 -18.07 3.25 23.19
CA GLU A 379 -17.47 4.43 23.83
C GLU A 379 -17.46 4.39 25.37
N ASN A 380 -18.30 3.55 25.98
CA ASN A 380 -18.40 3.37 27.43
C ASN A 380 -17.62 2.14 27.92
N VAL A 381 -16.79 1.54 27.06
CA VAL A 381 -16.00 0.34 27.36
C VAL A 381 -16.89 -0.90 27.61
N ILE A 382 -18.12 -0.91 27.08
CA ILE A 382 -19.02 -2.05 27.20
C ILE A 382 -18.82 -2.98 26.00
N PRO A 383 -18.58 -4.29 26.22
CA PRO A 383 -18.46 -5.26 25.14
C PRO A 383 -19.82 -5.63 24.56
N HIS A 384 -19.91 -5.62 23.22
CA HIS A 384 -21.11 -5.97 22.45
C HIS A 384 -20.80 -7.10 21.47
N CYS A 385 -21.39 -8.27 21.71
CA CYS A 385 -21.30 -9.42 20.82
C CYS A 385 -22.52 -9.50 19.89
N ARG A 386 -22.29 -9.76 18.60
CA ARG A 386 -23.36 -10.12 17.65
C ARG A 386 -23.04 -11.44 16.97
N ILE A 387 -24.10 -12.21 16.73
CA ILE A 387 -24.05 -13.40 15.90
C ILE A 387 -24.01 -12.98 14.43
N VAL A 388 -23.08 -13.55 13.69
CA VAL A 388 -22.73 -13.21 12.32
C VAL A 388 -22.76 -14.56 11.56
N GLY A 389 -23.89 -14.85 10.88
CA GLY A 389 -24.23 -16.11 10.20
C GLY A 389 -25.75 -16.40 10.20
N SER A 390 -26.40 -17.05 9.24
CA SER A 390 -25.97 -17.72 7.99
C SER A 390 -26.77 -17.27 6.75
N HIS A 391 -27.71 -16.33 6.84
CA HIS A 391 -28.59 -16.02 5.69
C HIS A 391 -28.87 -14.54 5.42
N ALA A 392 -28.34 -13.58 6.21
CA ALA A 392 -28.58 -12.15 5.94
C ALA A 392 -27.47 -11.21 6.39
N MET A 393 -26.65 -11.60 7.37
CA MET A 393 -25.44 -10.86 7.75
C MET A 393 -24.47 -11.89 8.32
N GLY A 394 -23.30 -12.06 7.70
CA GLY A 394 -22.17 -12.56 8.46
C GLY A 394 -21.35 -13.77 8.02
N THR A 395 -21.23 -14.04 6.74
CA THR A 395 -20.08 -14.84 6.29
C THR A 395 -18.86 -13.94 6.20
N ILE A 396 -17.70 -14.41 6.67
CA ILE A 396 -16.41 -13.76 6.41
C ILE A 396 -16.12 -13.97 4.91
N MET A 397 -16.18 -12.89 4.14
CA MET A 397 -15.86 -12.92 2.72
C MET A 397 -14.41 -12.55 2.50
N TYR A 398 -13.86 -12.90 1.34
CA TYR A 398 -12.51 -12.55 0.94
C TYR A 398 -12.55 -11.81 -0.39
N SER A 399 -11.80 -10.72 -0.49
CA SER A 399 -11.46 -10.02 -1.72
C SER A 399 -9.94 -10.00 -1.83
N PRO A 400 -9.35 -10.26 -3.01
CA PRO A 400 -7.89 -10.28 -3.14
C PRO A 400 -7.25 -8.90 -3.03
N VAL A 401 -8.03 -7.82 -3.07
CA VAL A 401 -7.52 -6.45 -2.88
C VAL A 401 -7.77 -5.97 -1.45
N LEU A 402 -8.99 -6.20 -0.92
CA LEU A 402 -9.37 -5.71 0.41
C LEU A 402 -8.99 -6.65 1.55
N GLY A 403 -8.82 -7.95 1.27
CA GLY A 403 -8.67 -8.98 2.29
C GLY A 403 -10.01 -9.50 2.79
N PHE A 404 -10.04 -9.87 4.07
CA PHE A 404 -11.24 -10.41 4.69
C PHE A 404 -12.21 -9.31 5.10
N PHE A 405 -13.52 -9.55 4.97
CA PHE A 405 -14.51 -8.56 5.36
C PHE A 405 -15.88 -9.15 5.72
N PHE A 406 -16.67 -8.38 6.45
CA PHE A 406 -18.11 -8.57 6.57
C PHE A 406 -18.88 -7.51 5.78
N THR A 407 -20.15 -7.78 5.49
CA THR A 407 -21.10 -6.78 5.00
C THR A 407 -22.13 -6.48 6.09
N CYS A 408 -22.47 -5.21 6.27
CA CYS A 408 -23.46 -4.75 7.23
C CYS A 408 -24.21 -3.50 6.72
N ARG A 409 -25.15 -2.99 7.51
CA ARG A 409 -25.75 -1.67 7.25
C ARG A 409 -24.83 -0.55 7.71
N SER A 410 -24.73 0.52 6.95
CA SER A 410 -23.87 1.67 7.22
C SER A 410 -24.25 2.44 8.49
N ILE A 411 -25.54 2.48 8.85
CA ILE A 411 -26.07 3.23 10.01
C ILE A 411 -26.41 2.30 11.20
N GLY A 412 -25.51 1.39 11.56
CA GLY A 412 -25.69 0.48 12.69
C GLY A 412 -24.94 0.92 13.95
N ASN A 413 -25.42 0.52 15.13
CA ASN A 413 -24.62 0.69 16.36
C ASN A 413 -23.21 0.10 16.21
N LYS A 414 -23.07 -1.00 15.45
CA LYS A 414 -21.78 -1.64 15.21
C LYS A 414 -20.81 -0.75 14.43
N THR A 415 -21.27 -0.07 13.38
CA THR A 415 -20.43 0.86 12.61
C THR A 415 -20.07 2.09 13.45
N LYS A 416 -20.97 2.53 14.34
CA LYS A 416 -20.67 3.57 15.33
C LYS A 416 -19.57 3.14 16.31
N HIS A 417 -19.74 1.98 16.97
CA HIS A 417 -18.75 1.45 17.92
C HIS A 417 -17.37 1.32 17.26
N LEU A 418 -17.32 0.81 16.03
CA LEU A 418 -16.09 0.65 15.25
C LEU A 418 -15.48 1.97 14.76
N GLY A 419 -16.28 3.03 14.68
CA GLY A 419 -15.79 4.39 14.40
C GLY A 419 -15.01 4.97 15.57
N ASP A 420 -15.40 4.63 16.81
CA ASP A 420 -14.75 5.09 18.04
C ASP A 420 -13.60 4.16 18.47
N ASN A 421 -13.78 2.85 18.30
CA ASN A 421 -12.78 1.83 18.60
C ASN A 421 -12.80 0.71 17.54
N SER A 422 -11.77 0.67 16.69
CA SER A 422 -11.63 -0.32 15.63
C SER A 422 -11.33 -1.74 16.14
N HIS A 423 -10.95 -1.90 17.41
CA HIS A 423 -10.60 -3.20 17.97
C HIS A 423 -11.80 -4.15 18.09
N ALA A 424 -11.61 -5.39 17.66
CA ALA A 424 -12.65 -6.41 17.69
C ALA A 424 -12.09 -7.81 17.88
N ILE A 425 -12.94 -8.69 18.40
CA ILE A 425 -12.66 -10.13 18.53
C ILE A 425 -13.71 -10.90 17.73
N ILE A 426 -13.24 -11.76 16.83
CA ILE A 426 -14.06 -12.72 16.10
C ILE A 426 -13.82 -14.10 16.70
N THR A 427 -14.88 -14.78 17.13
CA THR A 427 -14.78 -16.18 17.57
C THR A 427 -15.65 -17.07 16.71
N GLY A 428 -15.21 -18.31 16.52
CA GLY A 428 -15.97 -19.33 15.79
C GLY A 428 -15.71 -20.69 16.40
N TYR A 429 -16.76 -21.51 16.49
CA TYR A 429 -16.67 -22.89 16.96
C TYR A 429 -17.50 -23.79 16.05
N LYS A 430 -16.93 -24.92 15.64
CA LYS A 430 -17.63 -25.93 14.84
C LYS A 430 -17.70 -27.23 15.62
N ASP A 431 -18.86 -27.49 16.22
CA ASP A 431 -19.04 -28.63 17.13
C ASP A 431 -18.76 -29.99 16.48
N SER A 432 -19.10 -30.17 15.20
CA SER A 432 -18.89 -31.44 14.52
C SER A 432 -17.41 -31.83 14.43
N THR A 433 -16.52 -30.88 14.15
CA THR A 433 -15.08 -31.10 14.05
C THR A 433 -14.33 -30.82 15.37
N GLY A 434 -14.92 -30.02 16.27
CA GLY A 434 -14.26 -29.53 17.48
C GLY A 434 -13.35 -28.32 17.24
N ASP A 435 -13.37 -27.72 16.05
CA ASP A 435 -12.49 -26.60 15.70
C ASP A 435 -12.95 -25.31 16.38
N SER A 436 -12.03 -24.63 17.06
CA SER A 436 -12.25 -23.36 17.77
C SER A 436 -11.25 -22.30 17.30
N PHE A 437 -11.75 -21.09 17.08
CA PHE A 437 -10.99 -19.95 16.59
C PHE A 437 -11.23 -18.73 17.45
N VAL A 438 -10.15 -17.99 17.72
CA VAL A 438 -10.17 -16.66 18.32
C VAL A 438 -9.29 -15.74 17.49
N ILE A 439 -9.89 -14.75 16.85
CA ILE A 439 -9.21 -13.78 15.98
C ILE A 439 -9.34 -12.40 16.63
N GLU A 440 -8.23 -11.85 17.08
CA GLU A 440 -8.10 -10.45 17.44
C GLU A 440 -7.82 -9.64 16.17
N CYS A 441 -8.52 -8.54 15.98
CA CYS A 441 -8.42 -7.75 14.77
C CYS A 441 -8.75 -6.27 14.99
N GLU A 442 -8.28 -5.46 14.06
CA GLU A 442 -8.80 -4.11 13.82
C GLU A 442 -9.78 -4.17 12.66
N ILE A 443 -10.93 -3.51 12.79
CA ILE A 443 -11.95 -3.45 11.75
C ILE A 443 -12.13 -2.02 11.27
N ALA A 444 -11.93 -1.82 9.97
CA ALA A 444 -12.22 -0.55 9.31
C ALA A 444 -13.59 -0.59 8.63
N VAL A 445 -14.43 0.41 8.92
CA VAL A 445 -15.72 0.59 8.24
C VAL A 445 -15.49 1.30 6.91
N GLN A 446 -15.76 0.60 5.81
CA GLN A 446 -15.65 1.10 4.45
C GLN A 446 -17.04 1.37 3.87
N SER A 447 -17.23 2.57 3.35
CA SER A 447 -18.48 3.00 2.67
C SER A 447 -18.22 3.63 1.31
N ASP A 448 -16.96 3.62 0.86
CA ASP A 448 -16.59 4.15 -0.44
C ASP A 448 -17.27 3.37 -1.56
N LYS A 449 -17.86 4.09 -2.53
CA LYS A 449 -18.59 3.52 -3.66
C LYS A 449 -17.82 2.39 -4.35
N GLN A 450 -16.52 2.58 -4.59
CA GLN A 450 -15.66 1.57 -5.21
C GLN A 450 -15.55 0.28 -4.39
N VAL A 451 -15.38 0.40 -3.08
CA VAL A 451 -15.33 -0.75 -2.17
C VAL A 451 -16.67 -1.50 -2.20
N LEU A 452 -17.78 -0.77 -2.15
CA LEU A 452 -19.12 -1.36 -2.24
C LEU A 452 -19.27 -2.14 -3.56
N ILE A 453 -18.97 -1.53 -4.71
CA ILE A 453 -19.11 -2.19 -6.01
C ILE A 453 -18.26 -3.47 -6.08
N SER A 454 -16.97 -3.40 -5.74
CA SER A 454 -16.06 -4.56 -5.82
C SER A 454 -16.38 -5.71 -4.87
N THR A 455 -17.13 -5.45 -3.81
CA THR A 455 -17.52 -6.45 -2.80
C THR A 455 -18.96 -6.89 -2.97
N TRP A 456 -19.63 -6.44 -4.03
CA TRP A 456 -20.98 -6.88 -4.34
C TRP A 456 -21.01 -8.37 -4.62
N ASN A 457 -21.99 -9.04 -4.05
CA ASN A 457 -22.29 -10.43 -4.33
C ASN A 457 -23.80 -10.53 -4.64
N PRO A 458 -24.24 -11.24 -5.70
CA PRO A 458 -25.66 -11.40 -5.99
C PRO A 458 -26.52 -11.91 -4.83
N PHE A 459 -25.93 -12.66 -3.88
CA PHE A 459 -26.59 -13.05 -2.64
C PHE A 459 -27.04 -11.85 -1.79
N MET A 460 -26.34 -10.72 -1.86
CA MET A 460 -26.69 -9.49 -1.15
C MET A 460 -28.08 -8.96 -1.54
N GLN A 461 -28.49 -9.19 -2.79
CA GLN A 461 -29.82 -8.81 -3.25
C GLN A 461 -30.91 -9.64 -2.54
N LYS A 462 -30.64 -10.93 -2.28
CA LYS A 462 -31.58 -11.83 -1.59
C LYS A 462 -31.84 -11.44 -0.14
N ILE A 463 -30.96 -10.64 0.46
CA ILE A 463 -30.99 -10.25 1.87
C ILE A 463 -31.38 -8.77 2.05
N GLY A 464 -31.85 -8.13 0.98
CA GLY A 464 -32.49 -6.82 1.02
C GLY A 464 -31.60 -5.63 0.62
N TYR A 465 -30.39 -5.85 0.11
CA TYR A 465 -29.63 -4.76 -0.54
C TYR A 465 -30.10 -4.58 -1.98
N ILE A 466 -30.25 -3.34 -2.42
CA ILE A 466 -30.87 -3.02 -3.72
C ILE A 466 -29.91 -3.29 -4.88
N ASP A 467 -28.69 -2.77 -4.79
CA ASP A 467 -27.71 -2.74 -5.88
C ASP A 467 -26.27 -2.57 -5.34
N PRO A 468 -25.23 -2.75 -6.19
CA PRO A 468 -23.82 -2.61 -5.80
C PRO A 468 -23.42 -1.25 -5.23
N GLU A 469 -24.14 -0.18 -5.58
CA GLU A 469 -23.82 1.20 -5.14
C GLU A 469 -24.58 1.61 -3.88
N ASN A 470 -25.47 0.75 -3.37
CA ASN A 470 -26.34 1.06 -2.24
C ASN A 470 -25.55 1.46 -0.98
N THR A 471 -25.58 2.75 -0.63
CA THR A 471 -24.86 3.36 0.49
C THR A 471 -25.47 3.05 1.87
N ILE A 472 -26.63 2.38 1.93
CA ILE A 472 -27.16 1.78 3.16
C ILE A 472 -26.28 0.59 3.57
N ARG A 473 -25.45 0.06 2.67
CA ARG A 473 -24.45 -0.97 2.95
C ARG A 473 -23.12 -0.34 3.39
N ALA A 474 -22.43 -1.02 4.29
CA ALA A 474 -21.02 -0.81 4.59
C ALA A 474 -20.28 -2.15 4.64
N VAL A 475 -18.99 -2.09 4.36
CA VAL A 475 -18.06 -3.21 4.45
C VAL A 475 -17.22 -3.06 5.71
N LEU A 476 -17.16 -4.10 6.52
CA LEU A 476 -16.29 -4.16 7.70
C LEU A 476 -15.03 -4.92 7.31
N GLN A 477 -14.00 -4.19 6.90
CA GLN A 477 -12.71 -4.76 6.48
C GLN A 477 -11.95 -5.24 7.72
N ILE A 478 -11.51 -6.49 7.72
CA ILE A 478 -10.87 -7.17 8.85
C ILE A 478 -9.36 -7.17 8.64
N ASN A 479 -8.64 -6.56 9.58
CA ASN A 479 -7.18 -6.58 9.66
C ASN A 479 -6.75 -7.37 10.90
N VAL A 480 -6.20 -8.56 10.71
CA VAL A 480 -5.87 -9.47 11.81
C VAL A 480 -4.66 -8.95 12.59
N THR A 481 -4.78 -8.90 13.92
CA THR A 481 -3.67 -8.55 14.81
C THR A 481 -3.08 -9.77 15.51
N LYS A 482 -3.92 -10.78 15.76
CA LYS A 482 -3.54 -12.07 16.34
C LYS A 482 -4.61 -13.12 16.02
N ALA A 483 -4.22 -14.36 15.77
CA ALA A 483 -5.17 -15.46 15.62
C ALA A 483 -4.72 -16.71 16.37
N GLU A 484 -5.70 -17.39 16.96
CA GLU A 484 -5.51 -18.66 17.66
C GLU A 484 -6.49 -19.69 17.10
N TYR A 485 -5.99 -20.92 16.92
CA TYR A 485 -6.76 -22.08 16.50
C TYR A 485 -6.46 -23.24 17.44
N MET A 486 -7.50 -23.95 17.84
CA MET A 486 -7.41 -25.17 18.64
C MET A 486 -8.50 -26.15 18.22
N ASN A 487 -8.14 -27.42 18.01
CA ASN A 487 -9.13 -28.50 17.98
C ASN A 487 -9.40 -28.96 19.42
N VAL A 488 -10.58 -28.62 19.93
CA VAL A 488 -11.00 -28.87 21.32
C VAL A 488 -11.12 -30.37 21.60
N LYS A 489 -11.60 -31.15 20.62
CA LYS A 489 -11.76 -32.60 20.78
C LYS A 489 -10.41 -33.30 20.87
N ASP A 490 -9.46 -32.92 20.01
CA ASP A 490 -8.09 -33.43 20.06
C ASP A 490 -7.40 -33.05 21.37
N PHE A 491 -7.59 -31.80 21.84
CA PHE A 491 -7.08 -31.34 23.12
C PHE A 491 -7.57 -32.22 24.28
N TYR A 492 -8.87 -32.48 24.39
CA TYR A 492 -9.42 -33.34 25.44
C TYR A 492 -8.99 -34.81 25.30
N ALA A 493 -8.89 -35.34 24.08
CA ALA A 493 -8.41 -36.70 23.83
C ALA A 493 -6.95 -36.90 24.27
N CYS A 494 -6.14 -35.84 24.26
CA CYS A 494 -4.76 -35.87 24.77
C CYS A 494 -4.70 -35.87 26.30
N LEU A 495 -5.68 -35.26 26.99
CA LEU A 495 -5.73 -35.25 28.45
C LEU A 495 -6.08 -36.62 29.04
N THR A 496 -6.93 -37.40 28.37
CA THR A 496 -7.37 -38.73 28.84
C THR A 496 -6.30 -39.83 28.70
N LYS A 497 -5.14 -39.53 28.10
CA LYS A 497 -4.03 -40.47 27.91
C LYS A 497 -2.97 -40.41 29.03
N LYS A 498 -3.17 -39.55 30.03
CA LYS A 498 -2.39 -39.50 31.27
C LYS A 498 -3.23 -40.05 32.41
#